data_AF-A0A951RWW1-F1
#
_entry.id   AF-A0A951RWW1-F1
#
_cell.length_a   1.000
_cell.length_b   1.000
_cell.length_c   1.000
_cell.angle_alpha   90.00
_cell.angle_beta   90.00
_cell.angle_gamma   90.00
#
_symmetry.space_group_name_H-M   'P 1'
#
loop_
_entity.id
_entity.type
_entity.pdbx_description
1 polymer ?
#
loop_
_entity_poly.entity_id
_entity_poly.type
_entity_poly.pdbx_seq_one_letter_code
_entity_poly.pdbx_strand_id
1 'polypeptide(L)' 'MNLEILTPEHTVFKGDVYGVQLPGINGLFEVLDKHAAIVSALKAGK' A
#
# COMPACT_ATOMS: atom_id res chain seq x y z
N MET A 1 6.59 1.13 -9.76
CA MET A 1 6.99 1.14 -8.33
C MET A 1 7.10 -0.28 -7.77
N ASN A 2 8.04 -0.55 -6.86
CA ASN A 2 8.15 -1.84 -6.19
C ASN A 2 7.26 -1.85 -4.94
N LEU A 3 6.38 -2.85 -4.81
CA LEU A 3 5.47 -3.02 -3.69
C LEU A 3 5.92 -4.20 -2.83
N GLU A 4 6.06 -3.95 -1.53
CA GLU A 4 6.34 -4.96 -0.52
C GLU A 4 5.24 -4.96 0.54
N ILE A 5 4.61 -6.12 0.75
CA ILE A 5 3.61 -6.31 1.79
C ILE A 5 4.22 -7.23 2.85
N LEU A 6 4.29 -6.72 4.07
CA LEU A 6 4.96 -7.35 5.20
C LEU A 6 3.95 -7.58 6.32
N THR A 7 4.04 -8.75 6.96
CA THR A 7 3.42 -9.03 8.25
C THR A 7 4.53 -9.22 9.29
N PRO A 8 4.22 -9.21 10.59
CA PRO A 8 5.22 -9.48 11.63
C PRO A 8 5.91 -10.85 11.48
N GLU A 9 5.27 -11.81 10.80
CA GLU A 9 5.78 -13.17 10.65
C GLU A 9 6.59 -13.37 9.36
N HIS A 10 6.12 -12.81 8.24
CA HIS A 10 6.77 -12.97 6.93
C HIS A 10 6.33 -11.93 5.89
N THR A 11 7.08 -11.84 4.81
CA THR A 11 6.71 -11.08 3.61
C THR A 11 5.65 -11.83 2.82
N VAL A 12 4.48 -11.19 2.64
CA VAL A 12 3.34 -11.76 1.93
C VAL A 12 3.44 -11.56 0.43
N PHE A 13 3.98 -10.40 0.01
CA PHE A 13 4.09 -10.06 -1.40
C PHE A 13 5.30 -9.16 -1.66
N LYS A 14 5.96 -9.38 -2.80
CA LYS A 14 7.02 -8.52 -3.31
C LYS A 14 7.02 -8.56 -4.84
N GLY A 15 6.89 -7.40 -5.47
CA GLY A 15 6.91 -7.32 -6.94
C GLY A 15 6.70 -5.91 -7.48
N ASP A 16 6.85 -5.77 -8.78
CA ASP A 16 6.59 -4.52 -9.49
C ASP A 16 5.10 -4.37 -9.80
N VAL A 17 4.55 -3.21 -9.44
CA VAL A 17 3.14 -2.86 -9.67
C VAL A 17 3.04 -1.50 -10.36
N TYR A 18 1.93 -1.31 -11.06
CA TYR A 18 1.58 -0.03 -11.70
C TYR A 18 1.03 0.99 -10.68
N GLY A 19 0.24 0.52 -9.72
CA GLY A 19 -0.39 1.32 -8.69
C GLY A 19 -1.04 0.44 -7.63
N VAL A 20 -1.37 1.02 -6.48
CA VAL A 20 -2.02 0.31 -5.38
C VAL A 20 -3.16 1.15 -4.79
N GLN A 21 -4.35 0.56 -4.70
CA GLN A 21 -5.51 1.18 -4.06
C GLN A 21 -5.70 0.62 -2.66
N LEU A 22 -5.77 1.49 -1.66
CA LEU A 22 -5.78 1.13 -0.24
C LEU A 22 -6.92 1.85 0.50
N PRO A 23 -7.56 1.19 1.48
CA PRO A 23 -8.52 1.82 2.36
C PRO A 23 -7.80 2.53 3.52
N GLY A 24 -7.61 3.84 3.40
CA GLY A 24 -7.17 4.67 4.52
C GLY A 24 -8.26 4.86 5.58
N ILE A 25 -7.86 5.28 6.78
CA ILE A 25 -8.80 5.62 7.86
C ILE A 25 -9.81 6.71 7.45
N ASN A 26 -9.36 7.69 6.68
CA ASN A 26 -10.15 8.87 6.27
C ASN A 26 -10.82 8.70 4.90
N GLY A 27 -10.61 7.57 4.21
CA GLY A 27 -11.12 7.35 2.86
C GLY A 27 -10.27 6.38 2.05
N LEU A 28 -10.75 6.04 0.85
CA LEU A 28 -9.98 5.26 -0.13
C LEU A 28 -8.99 6.18 -0.84
N PHE A 29 -7.77 5.68 -1.06
CA PHE A 29 -6.76 6.38 -1.83
C PHE A 29 -5.98 5.40 -2.71
N GLU A 30 -5.36 5.93 -3.74
CA GLU A 30 -4.50 5.18 -4.65
C GLU A 30 -3.11 5.82 -4.69
N VAL A 31 -2.08 4.97 -4.72
CA VAL A 31 -0.69 5.37 -4.89
C VAL A 31 -0.21 4.88 -6.24
N LEU A 32 0.29 5.82 -7.05
CA LEU A 32 0.82 5.59 -8.39
C LEU A 32 2.34 5.83 -8.43
N ASP A 33 2.94 5.52 -9.57
CA ASP A 33 4.36 5.79 -9.81
C ASP A 33 4.68 7.29 -9.61
N LYS A 34 5.81 7.57 -8.94
CA LYS A 34 6.27 8.93 -8.57
C LYS A 34 5.37 9.71 -7.60
N HIS A 35 4.51 9.03 -6.83
CA HIS A 35 3.82 9.66 -5.72
C HIS A 35 4.80 10.15 -4.64
N ALA A 36 4.48 11.26 -3.97
CA ALA A 36 5.27 11.78 -2.86
C ALA A 36 5.30 10.80 -1.67
N ALA A 37 6.36 10.87 -0.85
CA ALA A 37 6.45 10.04 0.35
C ALA A 37 5.31 10.38 1.33
N ILE A 38 4.60 9.35 1.79
CA ILE A 38 3.47 9.48 2.71
C ILE A 38 3.49 8.31 3.72
N VAL A 39 3.11 8.59 4.96
CA VAL A 39 2.81 7.58 5.97
C VAL A 39 1.32 7.68 6.28
N SER A 40 0.60 6.57 6.25
CA SER A 40 -0.85 6.54 6.47
C SER A 40 -1.28 5.29 7.20
N ALA A 41 -2.25 5.45 8.10
CA ALA A 41 -2.92 4.34 8.74
C ALA A 41 -3.99 3.77 7.79
N LEU A 42 -3.98 2.45 7.62
CA LEU A 42 -4.96 1.72 6.83
C LEU A 42 -6.04 1.16 7.76
N LYS A 43 -7.31 1.22 7.33
CA LYS A 43 -8.40 0.51 8.01
C LYS A 43 -8.49 -0.93 7.48
N ALA A 44 -9.19 -1.79 8.21
CA ALA A 44 -9.50 -3.13 7.72
C ALA A 44 -10.20 -3.03 6.35
N GLY A 45 -9.53 -3.55 5.34
CA GLY A 45 -9.99 -3.65 3.96
C GLY A 45 -10.53 -5.03 3.64
N LYS A 46 -10.96 -5.21 2.39
CA LYS A 46 -11.34 -6.50 1.83
C LYS A 46 -10.46 -6.82 0.64
#